data_AF-A0A9P1ENB3-F1
#
_entry.id   AF-A0A9P1ENB3-F1
#
_cell.length_a   1.000
_cell.length_b   1.000
_cell.length_c   1.000
_cell.angle_alpha   90.00
_cell.angle_beta   90.00
_cell.angle_gamma   90.00
#
_symmetry.space_group_name_H-M   'P 1'
#
loop_
_entity.id
_entity.type
_entity.pdbx_description
1 polymer ?
#
loop_
_entity_poly.entity_id
_entity_poly.type
_entity_poly.pdbx_seq_one_letter_code
_entity_poly.pdbx_strand_id
1 'polypeptide(L)'
;MVDTEHSDSSTHSQTHHHNPQISQMTNYQASVNSSMLITGHRLNGTNYLEWSQSVKLAIDGRGKLGYITGEVEEKKNGEDGYNVWRSENSLVTAWLLSSMDASIAKPHMF
;
A
#
# COMPACT_ATOMS: atom_id res chain seq x y z
N MET A 1 44.79 -41.35 -41.59
CA MET A 1 44.34 -40.10 -40.96
C MET A 1 42.99 -40.46 -40.35
N VAL A 2 42.97 -40.68 -39.04
CA VAL A 2 41.82 -41.25 -38.31
C VAL A 2 41.04 -40.07 -37.71
N ASP A 3 39.83 -39.87 -38.18
CA ASP A 3 38.91 -38.86 -37.63
C ASP A 3 38.43 -39.33 -36.25
N THR A 4 38.63 -38.50 -35.23
CA THR A 4 38.23 -38.76 -33.84
C THR A 4 37.35 -37.61 -33.33
N GLU A 5 36.27 -38.04 -32.67
CA GLU A 5 35.43 -37.34 -31.68
C GLU A 5 34.33 -36.37 -32.14
N HIS A 6 33.10 -36.91 -32.07
CA HIS A 6 31.89 -36.19 -31.66
C HIS A 6 32.04 -35.65 -30.24
N SER A 7 31.59 -34.41 -30.01
CA SER A 7 31.32 -33.86 -28.68
C SER A 7 29.91 -33.29 -28.65
N ASP A 8 28.98 -34.06 -28.10
CA ASP A 8 27.64 -33.59 -27.73
C ASP A 8 27.74 -32.77 -26.44
N SER A 9 27.63 -31.44 -26.53
CA SER A 9 27.41 -30.57 -25.37
C SER A 9 25.93 -30.57 -25.01
N SER A 10 25.55 -31.38 -24.03
CA SER A 10 24.26 -31.28 -23.35
C SER A 10 24.32 -30.16 -22.31
N THR A 11 23.75 -29.00 -22.62
CA THR A 11 23.56 -27.91 -21.67
C THR A 11 22.43 -28.26 -20.69
N HIS A 12 22.78 -28.47 -19.43
CA HIS A 12 21.88 -28.77 -18.33
C HIS A 12 21.12 -27.50 -17.91
N SER A 13 19.82 -27.40 -18.23
CA SER A 13 18.95 -26.32 -17.75
C SER A 13 18.60 -26.55 -16.29
N GLN A 14 19.18 -25.76 -15.38
CA GLN A 14 18.76 -25.68 -13.98
C GLN A 14 17.34 -25.10 -13.89
N THR A 15 16.38 -25.94 -13.50
CA THR A 15 15.02 -25.51 -13.18
C THR A 15 15.00 -24.85 -11.80
N HIS A 16 14.81 -23.52 -11.75
CA HIS A 16 14.47 -22.81 -10.52
C HIS A 16 13.06 -23.26 -10.06
N HIS A 17 13.00 -24.05 -9.00
CA HIS A 17 11.74 -24.40 -8.34
C HIS A 17 11.15 -23.16 -7.67
N HIS A 18 10.23 -22.50 -8.37
CA HIS A 18 9.41 -21.41 -7.86
C HIS A 18 8.41 -21.98 -6.85
N ASN A 19 8.58 -21.66 -5.55
CA ASN A 19 7.62 -22.06 -4.53
C ASN A 19 6.33 -21.22 -4.66
N PRO A 20 5.19 -21.80 -5.08
CA PRO A 20 3.97 -21.05 -5.35
C PRO A 20 3.37 -20.39 -4.09
N GLN A 21 3.81 -20.79 -2.89
CA GLN A 21 3.39 -20.16 -1.62
C GLN A 21 4.00 -18.77 -1.43
N ILE A 22 5.27 -18.57 -1.80
CA ILE A 22 5.97 -17.28 -1.65
C ILE A 22 5.36 -16.22 -2.60
N SER A 23 4.99 -16.65 -3.80
CA SER A 23 4.40 -15.80 -4.84
C SER A 23 2.97 -15.37 -4.50
N GLN A 24 2.20 -16.26 -3.87
CA GLN A 24 0.89 -15.90 -3.34
C GLN A 24 1.04 -14.86 -2.23
N MET A 25 1.92 -15.08 -1.25
CA MET A 25 2.13 -14.18 -0.12
C MET A 25 2.59 -12.77 -0.55
N THR A 26 3.49 -12.69 -1.53
CA THR A 26 3.96 -11.41 -2.09
C THR A 26 2.88 -10.68 -2.90
N ASN A 27 2.03 -11.40 -3.66
CA ASN A 27 0.91 -10.79 -4.39
C ASN A 27 -0.18 -10.26 -3.46
N TYR A 28 -0.48 -10.96 -2.36
CA TYR A 28 -1.39 -10.44 -1.33
C TYR A 28 -0.83 -9.17 -0.68
N GLN A 29 0.46 -9.16 -0.33
CA GLN A 29 1.08 -7.96 0.22
C GLN A 29 1.09 -6.80 -0.78
N ALA A 30 1.39 -7.06 -2.05
CA ALA A 30 1.35 -6.05 -3.10
C ALA A 30 -0.08 -5.51 -3.34
N SER A 31 -1.10 -6.36 -3.30
CA SER A 31 -2.49 -5.93 -3.46
C SER A 31 -3.00 -5.12 -2.26
N VAL A 32 -2.66 -5.54 -1.04
CA VAL A 32 -2.99 -4.81 0.19
C VAL A 32 -2.30 -3.45 0.18
N ASN A 33 -1.00 -3.42 -0.14
CA ASN A 33 -0.25 -2.16 -0.28
C ASN A 33 -0.86 -1.26 -1.37
N SER A 34 -1.24 -1.81 -2.52
CA SER A 34 -1.88 -1.05 -3.61
C SER A 34 -3.25 -0.48 -3.20
N SER A 35 -4.08 -1.25 -2.49
CA SER A 35 -5.38 -0.78 -1.99
C SER A 35 -5.28 0.31 -0.92
N MET A 36 -4.19 0.31 -0.15
CA MET A 36 -3.93 1.30 0.90
C MET A 36 -3.22 2.55 0.38
N LEU A 37 -2.57 2.50 -0.79
CA LEU A 37 -1.95 3.66 -1.42
C LEU A 37 -3.03 4.50 -2.13
N ILE A 38 -3.25 5.71 -1.60
CA ILE A 38 -4.20 6.67 -2.19
C ILE A 38 -3.56 7.65 -3.17
N THR A 39 -2.23 7.74 -3.17
CA THR A 39 -1.45 8.64 -4.03
C THR A 39 -0.10 8.04 -4.37
N GLY A 40 0.42 8.35 -5.57
CA GLY A 40 1.80 8.04 -5.96
C GLY A 40 2.83 9.02 -5.37
N HIS A 41 2.37 10.17 -4.85
CA HIS A 41 3.22 11.15 -4.18
C HIS A 41 3.33 10.77 -2.71
N ARG A 42 4.45 10.18 -2.30
CA ARG A 42 4.72 9.89 -0.88
C ARG A 42 5.22 11.14 -0.16
N LEU A 43 4.69 11.45 1.03
CA LEU A 43 5.16 12.59 1.81
C LEU A 43 6.61 12.35 2.26
N ASN A 44 7.54 13.21 1.85
CA ASN A 44 8.98 13.05 2.11
C ASN A 44 9.60 14.23 2.87
N GLY A 45 8.76 15.12 3.42
CA GLY A 45 9.17 16.29 4.19
C GLY A 45 9.38 17.56 3.37
N THR A 46 9.56 17.46 2.04
CA THR A 46 9.73 18.65 1.18
C THR A 46 8.55 18.87 0.22
N ASN A 47 7.70 17.87 0.01
CA ASN A 47 6.63 17.89 -0.99
C ASN A 47 5.21 18.02 -0.41
N TYR A 48 5.07 18.65 0.76
CA TYR A 48 3.78 18.73 1.47
C TYR A 48 2.63 19.26 0.60
N LEU A 49 2.87 20.29 -0.21
CA LEU A 49 1.82 20.88 -1.05
C LEU A 49 1.28 19.87 -2.08
N GLU A 50 2.17 19.21 -2.82
CA GLU A 50 1.80 18.21 -3.84
C GLU A 50 1.14 16.98 -3.20
N TRP A 51 1.70 16.51 -2.08
CA TRP A 51 1.14 15.40 -1.32
C TRP A 51 -0.27 15.72 -0.82
N SER A 52 -0.46 16.86 -0.16
CA SER A 52 -1.74 17.24 0.45
C SER A 52 -2.84 17.42 -0.60
N GLN A 53 -2.52 17.99 -1.76
CA GLN A 53 -3.46 18.10 -2.89
C GLN A 53 -3.87 16.73 -3.42
N SER A 54 -2.90 15.83 -3.60
CA SER A 54 -3.15 14.48 -4.12
C SER A 54 -3.97 13.64 -3.15
N VAL A 55 -3.63 13.68 -1.85
CA VAL A 55 -4.37 12.99 -0.78
C VAL A 55 -5.79 13.55 -0.66
N LYS A 56 -5.95 14.88 -0.70
CA LYS A 56 -7.26 15.52 -0.66
C LYS A 56 -8.14 15.01 -1.80
N LEU A 57 -7.63 15.02 -3.03
CA LEU A 57 -8.38 14.55 -4.20
C LEU A 57 -8.75 13.07 -4.09
N ALA A 58 -7.82 12.22 -3.64
CA ALA A 58 -8.07 10.79 -3.52
C ALA A 58 -9.12 10.45 -2.45
N ILE A 59 -9.12 11.17 -1.33
CA ILE A 59 -10.07 10.98 -0.23
C ILE A 59 -11.45 11.58 -0.57
N ASP A 60 -11.46 12.72 -1.25
CA ASP A 60 -12.69 13.35 -1.74
C ASP A 60 -13.36 12.49 -2.81
N GLY A 61 -12.58 11.93 -3.75
CA GLY A 61 -13.08 10.95 -4.72
C GLY A 61 -13.69 9.68 -4.12
N ARG A 62 -13.45 9.42 -2.82
CA ARG A 62 -14.04 8.31 -2.05
C ARG A 62 -15.18 8.78 -1.12
N GLY A 63 -15.54 10.06 -1.14
CA GLY A 63 -16.58 10.64 -0.30
C GLY A 63 -16.23 10.68 1.19
N LYS A 64 -14.93 10.70 1.53
CA LYS A 64 -14.46 10.66 2.93
C LYS A 64 -13.79 11.96 3.38
N LEU A 65 -13.85 13.03 2.58
CA LEU A 65 -13.19 14.30 2.89
C LEU A 65 -13.67 14.89 4.24
N GLY A 66 -14.94 14.70 4.58
CA GLY A 66 -15.52 15.18 5.83
C GLY A 66 -14.88 14.61 7.10
N TYR A 67 -14.20 13.45 7.03
CA TYR A 67 -13.43 12.90 8.16
C TYR A 67 -12.12 13.67 8.40
N ILE A 68 -11.60 14.39 7.39
CA ILE A 68 -10.41 15.24 7.51
C ILE A 68 -10.81 16.66 7.89
N THR A 69 -11.86 17.20 7.27
CA THR A 69 -12.29 18.59 7.51
C THR A 69 -13.07 18.76 8.81
N GLY A 70 -13.51 17.66 9.42
CA GLY A 70 -14.34 17.68 10.63
C GLY A 70 -15.83 17.90 10.35
N GLU A 71 -16.24 17.95 9.07
CA GLU A 71 -17.66 17.99 8.69
C GLU A 71 -18.41 16.73 9.16
N VAL A 72 -17.71 15.58 9.23
CA VAL A 72 -18.23 14.37 9.86
C VAL A 72 -17.81 14.36 11.32
N GLU A 73 -18.72 14.80 12.19
CA GLU A 73 -18.47 14.90 13.62
C GLU A 73 -18.21 13.53 14.28
N GLU A 74 -17.31 13.53 15.26
CA GLU A 74 -17.08 12.38 16.13
C GLU A 74 -18.36 12.05 16.90
N LYS A 75 -18.84 10.82 16.70
CA LYS A 75 -19.97 10.28 17.45
C LYS A 75 -19.52 9.84 18.84
N LYS A 76 -20.39 9.96 19.84
CA LYS A 76 -20.06 9.49 21.18
C LYS A 76 -20.17 7.98 21.28
N ASN A 77 -19.41 7.40 22.21
CA ASN A 77 -19.50 5.98 22.53
C ASN A 77 -20.95 5.62 22.91
N GLY A 78 -21.51 4.64 22.21
CA GLY A 78 -22.88 4.17 22.43
C GLY A 78 -23.95 4.84 21.57
N GLU A 79 -23.60 5.86 20.78
CA GLU A 79 -24.51 6.43 19.78
C GLU A 79 -24.60 5.56 18.52
N ASP A 80 -25.76 5.57 17.89
CA ASP A 80 -25.98 4.88 16.63
C ASP A 80 -25.02 5.39 15.55
N GLY A 81 -24.27 4.45 14.96
CA GLY A 81 -23.27 4.74 13.94
C GLY A 81 -21.88 5.11 14.48
N TYR A 82 -21.65 5.07 15.80
CA TYR A 82 -20.31 5.23 16.38
C TYR A 82 -19.30 4.26 15.75
N ASN A 83 -19.66 2.97 15.64
CA ASN A 83 -18.79 1.95 15.07
C ASN A 83 -18.47 2.23 13.60
N VAL A 84 -19.45 2.72 12.83
CA VAL A 84 -19.26 3.11 11.42
C VAL A 84 -18.28 4.27 11.35
N TRP A 85 -18.55 5.35 12.08
CA TRP A 85 -17.67 6.52 12.14
C TRP A 85 -16.23 6.12 12.52
N ARG A 86 -16.07 5.31 13.57
CA ARG A 86 -14.77 4.84 14.05
C ARG A 86 -14.03 4.02 12.99
N SER A 87 -14.73 3.13 12.29
CA SER A 87 -14.14 2.30 11.24
C SER A 87 -13.67 3.13 10.05
N GLU A 88 -14.46 4.10 9.63
CA GLU A 88 -14.17 4.98 8.49
C GLU A 88 -13.05 5.97 8.82
N ASN A 89 -13.06 6.53 10.03
CA ASN A 89 -11.97 7.36 10.53
C ASN A 89 -10.64 6.60 10.59
N SER A 90 -10.69 5.33 11.03
CA SER A 90 -9.50 4.46 11.06
C SER A 90 -8.98 4.16 9.65
N LEU A 91 -9.88 3.96 8.68
CA LEU A 91 -9.52 3.74 7.28
C LEU A 91 -8.84 4.97 6.67
N VAL A 92 -9.40 6.16 6.89
CA VAL A 92 -8.81 7.43 6.45
C VAL A 92 -7.43 7.62 7.07
N THR A 93 -7.29 7.33 8.37
CA THR A 93 -6.00 7.39 9.08
C THR A 93 -4.99 6.42 8.48
N ALA A 94 -5.39 5.20 8.14
CA ALA A 94 -4.53 4.22 7.51
C ALA A 94 -4.04 4.67 6.13
N TRP A 95 -4.90 5.31 5.33
CA TRP A 95 -4.50 5.90 4.04
C TRP A 95 -3.53 7.07 4.19
N LEU A 96 -3.71 7.90 5.22
CA LEU A 96 -2.77 8.98 5.51
C LEU A 96 -1.39 8.40 5.89
N LEU A 97 -1.34 7.46 6.83
CA LEU A 97 -0.09 6.84 7.28
C LEU A 97 0.63 6.07 6.17
N SER A 98 -0.12 5.33 5.32
CA SER A 98 0.47 4.60 4.19
C SER A 98 1.06 5.53 3.11
N SER A 99 0.55 6.75 3.01
CA SER A 99 1.00 7.76 2.03
C SER A 99 2.23 8.57 2.48
N MET A 100 2.73 8.35 3.70
CA MET A 100 3.86 9.09 4.26
C MET A 100 5.13 8.26 4.32
N ASP A 101 6.28 8.92 4.26
CA ASP A 101 7.55 8.29 4.58
C ASP A 101 7.56 7.71 6.00
N ALA A 102 8.21 6.56 6.18
CA ALA A 102 8.18 5.86 7.47
C ALA A 102 8.75 6.70 8.62
N SER A 103 9.75 7.55 8.34
CA SER A 103 10.30 8.51 9.31
C SER A 103 9.27 9.55 9.77
N ILE A 104 8.32 9.89 8.90
CA ILE A 104 7.25 10.86 9.15
C ILE A 104 6.03 10.17 9.76
N ALA A 105 5.68 8.98 9.28
CA ALA A 105 4.52 8.22 9.76
C ALA A 105 4.73 7.66 11.17
N LYS A 106 5.94 7.18 11.49
CA LYS A 106 6.23 6.43 12.73
C LYS A 106 5.87 7.18 14.02
N PRO A 107 6.12 8.50 14.18
CA PRO A 107 5.67 9.26 15.34
C PRO A 107 4.14 9.35 15.49
N HIS A 108 3.38 9.12 14.42
CA HIS A 108 1.92 9.19 14.38
C HIS A 108 1.25 7.81 14.39
N MET A 109 2.04 6.73 14.42
CA MET A 109 1.52 5.38 14.68
C MET A 109 1.32 5.22 16.18
N PHE A 110 0.10 4.87 16.59
CA PHE A 110 -0.31 4.65 17.97
C PHE A 110 0.39 3.45 18.62
#